data_AF-A0A941N647-F1
#
_entry.id   AF-A0A941N647-F1
#
_cell.length_a   1.000
_cell.length_b   1.000
_cell.length_c   1.000
_cell.angle_alpha   90.00
_cell.angle_beta   90.00
_cell.angle_gamma   90.00
#
_symmetry.space_group_name_H-M   'P 1'
#
loop_
_entity.id
_entity.type
_entity.pdbx_description
1 polymer ?
#
loop_
_entity_poly.entity_id
_entity_poly.type
_entity_poly.pdbx_seq_one_letter_code
_entity_poly.pdbx_strand_id
1 'polypeptide(L)'
;MPEAEISVSKSKSRAGWVALLVGGALFAGLAYELKQQQGEILATAVQAAAQFDEEGKLRPVAQVLETTRALKLVTVTVESVVTAKVRDERWRGTATASVQAPVKYVYGVDLSGLDHDSIRRGSILGIYEISIPHPTRIATEVDGSRPVEELVEVSGSRMRSVAGEFYLGLARKAVYEQARKSSLPQEDLERVERITREQVEDLVRRFVGPEAQVSVKYQNGIVR
;
A
#
# COMPACT_ATOMS: atom_id res chain seq x y z
N MET A 1 -29.04 76.91 -62.06
CA MET A 1 -29.49 76.32 -60.79
C MET A 1 -28.78 74.98 -60.64
N PRO A 2 -28.00 74.75 -59.57
CA PRO A 2 -27.19 73.54 -59.44
C PRO A 2 -28.04 72.37 -58.91
N GLU A 3 -27.90 71.21 -59.55
CA GLU A 3 -28.47 69.93 -59.15
C GLU A 3 -27.63 69.32 -58.02
N ALA A 4 -28.28 68.90 -56.95
CA ALA A 4 -27.64 68.28 -55.80
C ALA A 4 -27.47 66.77 -56.02
N GLU A 5 -26.22 66.31 -56.14
CA GLU A 5 -25.86 64.89 -56.11
C GLU A 5 -26.02 64.32 -54.69
N ILE A 6 -26.95 63.38 -54.53
CA ILE A 6 -27.12 62.59 -53.31
C ILE A 6 -26.20 61.37 -53.41
N SER A 7 -25.08 61.39 -52.67
CA SER A 7 -24.19 60.24 -52.56
C SER A 7 -24.79 59.17 -51.63
N VAL A 8 -25.12 58.01 -52.20
CA VAL A 8 -25.62 56.84 -51.45
C VAL A 8 -24.43 56.07 -50.89
N SER A 9 -24.22 56.19 -49.58
CA SER A 9 -23.19 55.50 -48.80
C SER A 9 -23.40 53.97 -48.82
N LYS A 10 -22.49 53.25 -49.50
CA LYS A 10 -22.39 51.78 -49.50
C LYS A 10 -21.80 51.26 -48.18
N SER A 11 -22.62 51.21 -47.13
CA SER A 11 -22.30 50.55 -45.85
C SER A 11 -23.02 49.19 -45.73
N LYS A 12 -22.74 48.24 -46.63
CA LYS A 12 -23.37 46.89 -46.58
C LYS A 12 -22.40 45.70 -46.56
N SER A 13 -21.08 45.89 -46.72
CA SER A 13 -20.15 44.74 -46.82
C SER A 13 -19.53 44.30 -45.49
N ARG A 14 -19.47 45.15 -44.46
CA ARG A 14 -18.81 44.82 -43.18
C ARG A 14 -19.65 43.95 -42.25
N ALA A 15 -20.98 44.07 -42.30
CA ALA A 15 -21.88 43.30 -41.42
C ALA A 15 -21.84 41.79 -41.71
N GLY A 16 -21.72 41.39 -42.98
CA GLY A 16 -21.65 39.97 -43.35
C GLY A 16 -20.39 39.25 -42.86
N TRP A 17 -19.24 39.94 -42.87
CA TRP A 17 -17.97 39.39 -42.40
C TRP A 17 -17.93 39.20 -40.89
N VAL A 18 -18.53 40.12 -40.13
CA VAL A 18 -18.63 40.00 -38.67
C VAL A 18 -19.50 38.80 -38.29
N ALA A 19 -20.63 38.58 -38.97
CA ALA A 19 -21.50 37.44 -38.73
C ALA A 19 -20.79 36.09 -39.00
N LEU A 20 -19.99 36.01 -40.06
CA LEU A 20 -19.19 34.81 -40.37
C LEU A 20 -18.12 34.51 -39.32
N LEU A 21 -17.41 35.53 -38.82
CA LEU A 21 -16.39 35.35 -37.79
C LEU A 21 -16.98 34.90 -36.45
N VAL A 22 -18.13 35.47 -36.06
CA VAL A 22 -18.82 35.07 -34.82
C VAL A 22 -19.36 33.65 -34.95
N GLY A 23 -19.94 33.28 -36.10
CA GLY A 23 -20.38 31.91 -36.37
C GLY A 23 -19.22 30.92 -36.31
N GLY A 24 -18.08 31.23 -36.96
CA GLY A 24 -16.90 30.38 -36.94
C GLY A 24 -16.33 30.17 -35.53
N ALA A 25 -16.30 31.21 -34.71
CA ALA A 25 -15.82 31.12 -33.32
C ALA A 25 -16.73 30.22 -32.46
N LEU A 26 -18.05 30.31 -32.62
CA LEU A 26 -19.01 29.45 -31.92
C LEU A 26 -18.85 27.97 -32.31
N PHE A 27 -18.71 27.68 -33.61
CA PHE A 27 -18.48 26.32 -34.08
C PHE A 27 -17.14 25.74 -33.62
N ALA A 28 -16.07 26.55 -33.62
CA ALA A 28 -14.77 26.12 -33.13
C ALA A 28 -14.79 25.81 -31.61
N GLY A 29 -15.51 26.62 -30.82
CA GLY A 29 -15.72 26.39 -29.39
C GLY A 29 -16.47 25.09 -29.12
N LEU A 30 -17.59 24.86 -29.81
CA LEU A 30 -18.37 23.61 -29.69
C LEU A 30 -17.57 22.37 -30.13
N ALA A 31 -16.82 22.47 -31.22
CA ALA A 31 -15.97 21.37 -31.68
C ALA A 31 -14.86 21.04 -30.68
N TYR A 32 -14.30 22.06 -30.01
CA TYR A 32 -13.31 21.86 -28.95
C TYR A 32 -13.91 21.19 -27.72
N GLU A 33 -15.10 21.60 -27.28
CA GLU A 33 -15.78 21.00 -26.13
C GLU A 33 -16.20 19.54 -26.41
N LEU A 34 -16.75 19.25 -27.60
CA LEU A 34 -17.07 17.89 -28.01
C LEU A 34 -15.83 16.98 -28.09
N LYS A 35 -14.68 17.53 -28.51
CA LYS A 35 -13.41 16.79 -28.54
C LYS A 35 -12.90 16.48 -27.13
N GLN A 36 -13.10 17.39 -26.16
CA GLN A 36 -12.82 17.12 -24.75
C GLN A 36 -13.73 16.01 -24.20
N GLN A 37 -15.04 16.10 -24.47
CA GLN A 37 -16.01 15.08 -24.03
C GLN A 37 -15.74 13.70 -24.65
N GLN A 38 -15.32 13.64 -25.92
CA GLN A 38 -14.92 12.37 -26.56
C GLN A 38 -13.70 11.74 -25.88
N GLY A 39 -12.73 12.54 -25.43
CA GLY A 39 -11.58 12.06 -24.67
C GLY A 39 -11.98 11.41 -23.35
N GLU A 40 -12.91 12.03 -22.62
CA GLU A 40 -13.43 11.49 -21.36
C GLU A 40 -14.25 10.21 -21.57
N ILE A 41 -15.13 10.18 -22.58
CA ILE A 41 -15.96 9.01 -22.90
C ILE A 41 -15.09 7.83 -23.36
N LEU A 42 -14.07 8.08 -24.19
CA LEU A 42 -13.14 7.03 -24.61
C LEU A 42 -12.32 6.50 -23.43
N ALA A 43 -11.90 7.36 -22.49
CA ALA A 43 -11.24 6.92 -21.27
C ALA A 43 -12.18 6.04 -20.41
N THR A 44 -13.47 6.37 -20.34
CA THR A 44 -14.47 5.55 -19.62
C THR A 44 -14.77 4.24 -20.35
N ALA A 45 -14.80 4.25 -21.68
CA ALA A 45 -15.05 3.07 -22.52
C ALA A 45 -13.88 2.08 -22.48
N VAL A 46 -12.63 2.56 -22.45
CA VAL A 46 -11.44 1.71 -22.28
C VAL A 46 -11.42 1.09 -20.87
N GLN A 47 -11.83 1.85 -19.84
CA GLN A 47 -11.99 1.31 -18.49
C GLN A 47 -13.13 0.27 -18.39
N ALA A 48 -14.22 0.44 -19.14
CA ALA A 48 -15.27 -0.57 -19.25
C ALA A 48 -14.76 -1.82 -20.00
N ALA A 49 -13.99 -1.66 -21.08
CA ALA A 49 -13.44 -2.77 -21.87
C ALA A 49 -12.49 -3.67 -21.05
N ALA A 50 -11.71 -3.09 -20.14
CA ALA A 50 -10.82 -3.85 -19.25
C ALA A 50 -11.55 -4.73 -18.20
N GLN A 51 -12.87 -4.57 -18.05
CA GLN A 51 -13.68 -5.30 -17.07
C GLN A 51 -14.33 -6.55 -17.63
N PHE A 52 -14.18 -6.80 -18.93
CA PHE A 52 -14.69 -7.98 -19.60
C PHE A 52 -13.58 -9.05 -19.73
N ASP A 53 -13.94 -10.31 -19.53
CA ASP A 53 -13.06 -11.43 -19.86
C ASP A 53 -12.87 -11.55 -21.39
N GLU A 54 -12.07 -12.53 -21.81
CA GLU A 54 -11.83 -12.83 -23.23
C GLU A 54 -13.13 -13.16 -24.01
N GLU A 55 -14.23 -13.43 -23.31
CA GLU A 55 -15.56 -13.71 -23.86
C GLU A 55 -16.50 -12.50 -23.85
N GLY A 56 -16.04 -11.32 -23.41
CA GLY A 56 -16.88 -10.14 -23.32
C GLY A 56 -17.84 -10.15 -22.13
N LYS A 57 -17.63 -11.00 -21.12
CA LYS A 57 -18.46 -11.07 -19.92
C LYS A 57 -17.76 -10.42 -18.72
N LEU A 58 -18.54 -9.75 -17.88
CA LEU A 58 -18.03 -9.22 -16.62
C LEU A 58 -17.54 -10.39 -15.75
N ARG A 59 -16.26 -10.38 -15.33
CA ARG A 59 -15.76 -11.39 -14.38
C ARG A 59 -16.62 -11.37 -13.11
N PRO A 60 -17.23 -12.50 -12.70
CA PRO A 60 -18.05 -12.54 -11.51
C PRO A 60 -17.20 -12.22 -10.26
N VAL A 61 -17.73 -11.37 -9.37
CA VAL A 61 -17.08 -11.04 -8.08
C VAL A 61 -16.72 -12.29 -7.29
N ALA A 62 -17.53 -13.35 -7.41
CA ALA A 62 -17.29 -14.65 -6.81
C ALA A 62 -15.95 -15.28 -7.25
N GLN A 63 -15.58 -15.16 -8.53
CA GLN A 63 -14.32 -15.72 -9.05
C GLN A 63 -13.10 -14.96 -8.53
N VAL A 64 -13.22 -13.63 -8.41
CA VAL A 64 -12.17 -12.78 -7.82
C VAL A 64 -11.98 -13.16 -6.35
N LEU A 65 -13.08 -13.36 -5.62
CA LEU A 65 -13.05 -13.79 -4.23
C LEU A 65 -12.41 -15.18 -4.05
N GLU A 66 -12.83 -16.17 -4.85
CA GLU A 66 -12.26 -17.52 -4.80
C GLU A 66 -10.77 -17.52 -5.10
N THR A 67 -10.35 -16.76 -6.12
CA THR A 67 -8.93 -16.63 -6.48
C THR A 67 -8.14 -15.93 -5.37
N THR A 68 -8.71 -14.90 -4.75
CA THR A 68 -8.09 -14.20 -3.62
C THR A 68 -7.94 -15.14 -2.41
N ARG A 69 -8.98 -15.92 -2.09
CA ARG A 69 -8.94 -16.94 -1.03
C ARG A 69 -7.91 -18.04 -1.33
N ALA A 70 -7.75 -18.43 -2.59
CA ALA A 70 -6.82 -19.48 -3.02
C ALA A 70 -5.34 -19.15 -2.72
N LEU A 71 -5.01 -17.86 -2.62
CA LEU A 71 -3.65 -17.40 -2.30
C LEU A 71 -3.31 -17.57 -0.82
N LYS A 72 -4.33 -17.71 0.03
CA LYS A 72 -4.29 -18.01 1.47
C LYS A 72 -3.58 -16.97 2.33
N LEU A 73 -2.30 -16.67 2.09
CA LEU A 73 -1.47 -15.86 2.97
C LEU A 73 -0.61 -14.88 2.18
N VAL A 74 -0.71 -13.60 2.50
CA VAL A 74 0.21 -12.55 2.05
C VAL A 74 1.11 -12.17 3.21
N THR A 75 2.43 -12.19 3.00
CA THR A 75 3.41 -11.95 4.07
C THR A 75 4.33 -10.78 3.77
N VAL A 76 4.59 -9.96 4.79
CA VAL A 76 5.59 -8.89 4.76
C VAL A 76 6.64 -9.17 5.84
N THR A 77 7.90 -8.96 5.48
CA THR A 77 9.04 -9.23 6.34
C THR A 77 9.69 -7.92 6.75
N VAL A 78 9.94 -7.74 8.04
CA VAL A 78 10.64 -6.58 8.60
C VAL A 78 11.89 -7.06 9.32
N GLU A 79 13.05 -6.56 8.90
CA GLU A 79 14.32 -6.83 9.53
C GLU A 79 14.60 -5.76 10.59
N SER A 80 15.05 -6.21 11.75
CA SER A 80 15.32 -5.36 12.91
C SER A 80 16.43 -5.99 13.74
N VAL A 81 16.73 -5.39 14.88
CA VAL A 81 17.76 -5.85 15.80
C VAL A 81 17.17 -5.86 17.20
N VAL A 82 17.39 -6.96 17.92
CA VAL A 82 16.94 -7.09 19.31
C VAL A 82 18.15 -7.19 20.23
N THR A 83 18.07 -6.48 21.35
CA THR A 83 19.11 -6.50 22.38
C THR A 83 18.55 -7.13 23.64
N ALA A 84 19.23 -8.14 24.16
CA ALA A 84 18.93 -8.72 25.47
C ALA A 84 20.08 -8.48 26.43
N LYS A 85 19.74 -8.03 27.64
CA LYS A 85 20.70 -7.71 28.69
C LYS A 85 20.39 -8.55 29.93
N VAL A 86 21.39 -9.28 30.41
CA VAL A 86 21.35 -10.05 31.65
C VAL A 86 22.29 -9.38 32.64
N ARG A 87 21.80 -9.12 33.85
CA ARG A 87 22.58 -8.52 34.95
C ARG A 87 22.40 -9.36 36.19
N ASP A 88 23.50 -9.74 36.83
CA ASP A 88 23.53 -10.35 38.15
C ASP A 88 24.42 -9.50 39.06
N GLU A 89 23.81 -9.00 40.13
CA GLU A 89 24.45 -8.11 41.10
C GLU A 89 24.59 -8.83 42.43
N ARG A 90 25.82 -8.93 42.93
CA ARG A 90 26.13 -9.55 44.22
C ARG A 90 27.18 -8.73 44.95
N TRP A 91 27.32 -8.98 46.25
CA TRP A 91 28.32 -8.33 47.09
C TRP A 91 29.78 -8.47 46.57
N ARG A 92 30.07 -9.52 45.78
CA ARG A 92 31.39 -9.77 45.17
C ARG A 92 31.65 -8.98 43.89
N GLY A 93 30.67 -8.22 43.40
CA GLY A 93 30.71 -7.48 42.15
C GLY A 93 29.52 -7.80 41.22
N THR A 94 29.44 -7.04 40.13
CA THR A 94 28.36 -7.13 39.14
C THR A 94 28.88 -7.81 37.89
N ALA A 95 28.05 -8.66 37.29
CA ALA A 95 28.28 -9.17 35.94
C ALA A 95 27.09 -8.78 35.06
N THR A 96 27.38 -8.16 33.93
CA THR A 96 26.41 -7.76 32.94
C THR A 96 26.84 -8.33 31.60
N ALA A 97 25.94 -9.00 30.91
CA ALA A 97 26.13 -9.43 29.53
C ALA A 97 25.01 -8.85 28.67
N SER A 98 25.36 -8.35 27.49
CA SER A 98 24.43 -7.84 26.49
C SER A 98 24.72 -8.53 25.16
N VAL A 99 23.67 -9.06 24.53
CA VAL A 99 23.76 -9.65 23.20
C VAL A 99 22.77 -8.92 22.30
N GLN A 100 23.27 -8.46 21.17
CA GLN A 100 22.50 -7.85 20.11
C GLN A 100 22.48 -8.81 18.91
N ALA A 101 21.29 -9.18 18.43
CA ALA A 101 21.14 -10.12 17.33
C ALA A 101 20.14 -9.61 16.27
N PRO A 102 20.34 -9.94 14.98
CA PRO A 102 19.37 -9.66 13.95
C PRO A 102 18.09 -10.45 14.20
N VAL A 103 16.95 -9.80 14.02
CA VAL A 103 15.63 -10.42 14.10
C VAL A 103 14.83 -10.07 12.85
N LYS A 104 14.12 -11.07 12.34
CA LYS A 104 13.21 -10.95 11.21
C LYS A 104 11.79 -11.20 11.72
N TYR A 105 10.97 -10.16 11.71
CA TYR A 105 9.55 -10.27 12.02
C TYR A 105 8.78 -10.52 10.74
N VAL A 106 8.00 -11.60 10.72
CA VAL A 106 7.13 -11.92 9.59
C VAL A 106 5.71 -11.59 10.00
N TYR A 107 5.11 -10.68 9.26
CA TYR A 107 3.70 -10.31 9.38
C TYR A 107 2.93 -10.91 8.22
N GLY A 108 1.67 -11.26 8.43
CA GLY A 108 0.84 -11.77 7.37
C GLY A 108 -0.65 -11.49 7.58
N VAL A 109 -1.35 -11.52 6.46
CA VAL A 109 -2.81 -11.43 6.36
C VAL A 109 -3.32 -12.74 5.79
N ASP A 110 -4.18 -13.41 6.55
CA ASP A 110 -4.91 -14.59 6.08
C ASP A 110 -6.11 -14.13 5.24
N LEU A 111 -6.09 -14.47 3.95
CA LEU A 111 -7.14 -14.18 2.98
C LEU A 111 -8.11 -15.34 2.81
N SER A 112 -7.83 -16.51 3.38
CA SER A 112 -8.68 -17.71 3.23
C SER A 112 -10.05 -17.52 3.90
N GLY A 113 -10.10 -16.73 4.97
CA GLY A 113 -11.30 -16.42 5.74
C GLY A 113 -12.10 -15.21 5.26
N LEU A 114 -11.79 -14.61 4.10
CA LEU A 114 -12.54 -13.46 3.58
C LEU A 114 -14.00 -13.87 3.30
N ASP A 115 -14.97 -13.08 3.76
CA ASP A 115 -16.39 -13.32 3.50
C ASP A 115 -16.83 -12.80 2.12
N HIS A 116 -17.98 -13.23 1.62
CA HIS A 116 -18.57 -12.72 0.38
C HIS A 116 -18.80 -11.21 0.41
N ASP A 117 -19.14 -10.66 1.58
CA ASP A 117 -19.33 -9.22 1.79
C ASP A 117 -18.03 -8.43 1.86
N SER A 118 -16.88 -9.11 1.94
CA SER A 118 -15.56 -8.48 2.00
C SER A 118 -15.14 -7.91 0.65
N ILE A 119 -15.76 -8.32 -0.46
CA ILE A 119 -15.50 -7.76 -1.79
C ILE A 119 -16.78 -7.13 -2.31
N ARG A 120 -16.74 -5.82 -2.53
CA ARG A 120 -17.85 -5.06 -3.09
C ARG A 120 -17.40 -4.41 -4.39
N ARG A 121 -18.28 -4.45 -5.39
CA ARG A 121 -18.08 -3.68 -6.62
C ARG A 121 -18.93 -2.41 -6.54
N GLY A 122 -18.28 -1.26 -6.63
CA GLY A 122 -18.96 0.03 -6.70
C GLY A 122 -19.79 0.14 -7.99
N SER A 123 -21.06 0.53 -7.87
CA SER A 123 -22.00 0.56 -9.00
C SER A 123 -21.70 1.62 -10.06
N ILE A 124 -20.99 2.70 -9.70
CA ILE A 124 -20.83 3.88 -10.57
C ILE A 124 -19.50 3.87 -11.34
N LEU A 125 -18.43 3.34 -10.74
CA LEU A 125 -17.07 3.41 -11.30
C LEU A 125 -16.41 2.04 -11.51
N GLY A 126 -17.11 0.94 -11.20
CA GLY A 126 -16.54 -0.40 -11.32
C GLY A 126 -15.34 -0.66 -10.39
N ILE A 127 -15.14 0.18 -9.38
CA ILE A 127 -14.07 0.04 -8.38
C ILE A 127 -14.33 -1.22 -7.54
N TYR A 128 -13.32 -2.07 -7.41
CA TYR A 128 -13.32 -3.20 -6.49
C TYR A 128 -12.86 -2.71 -5.12
N GLU A 129 -13.78 -2.67 -4.16
CA GLU A 129 -13.46 -2.43 -2.76
C GLU A 129 -13.30 -3.77 -2.03
N ILE A 130 -12.14 -3.97 -1.41
CA ILE A 130 -11.79 -5.23 -0.73
C ILE A 130 -11.46 -4.93 0.72
N SER A 131 -12.16 -5.58 1.64
CA SER A 131 -11.97 -5.44 3.08
C SER A 131 -11.17 -6.62 3.63
N ILE A 132 -9.91 -6.41 3.97
CA ILE A 132 -9.01 -7.46 4.51
C ILE A 132 -8.77 -7.28 6.02
N PRO A 133 -8.41 -8.35 6.76
CA PRO A 133 -8.01 -8.19 8.16
C PRO A 133 -6.65 -7.46 8.26
N HIS A 134 -6.38 -6.87 9.42
CA HIS A 134 -5.08 -6.26 9.70
C HIS A 134 -3.96 -7.31 9.69
N PRO A 135 -2.75 -6.97 9.21
CA PRO A 135 -1.61 -7.87 9.27
C PRO A 135 -1.25 -8.18 10.71
N THR A 136 -1.10 -9.47 11.01
CA THR A 136 -0.70 -9.94 12.35
C THR A 136 0.67 -10.61 12.28
N ARG A 137 1.40 -10.60 13.39
CA ARG A 137 2.71 -11.24 13.45
C ARG A 137 2.55 -12.75 13.44
N ILE A 138 3.03 -13.40 12.38
CA ILE A 138 2.95 -14.85 12.19
C ILE A 138 4.20 -15.57 12.68
N ALA A 139 5.37 -14.94 12.55
CA ALA A 139 6.64 -15.53 12.95
C ALA A 139 7.65 -14.49 13.42
N THR A 140 8.63 -14.96 14.18
CA THR A 140 9.80 -14.18 14.61
C THR A 140 11.01 -15.08 14.50
N GLU A 141 11.91 -14.75 13.58
CA GLU A 141 13.12 -15.48 13.32
C GLU A 141 14.30 -14.68 13.90
N VAL A 142 15.13 -15.34 14.70
CA VAL A 142 16.28 -14.70 15.35
C VAL A 142 17.54 -15.40 14.85
N ASP A 143 18.46 -14.65 14.25
CA ASP A 143 19.78 -15.17 13.91
C ASP A 143 20.71 -15.08 15.14
N GLY A 144 20.55 -16.03 16.06
CA GLY A 144 21.42 -16.15 17.23
C GLY A 144 22.81 -16.71 16.94
N SER A 145 23.07 -17.16 15.71
CA SER A 145 24.36 -17.75 15.32
C SER A 145 25.39 -16.68 14.95
N ARG A 146 24.93 -15.51 14.51
CA ARG A 146 25.76 -14.37 14.12
C ARG A 146 25.24 -13.10 14.81
N PRO A 147 25.51 -12.95 16.12
CA PRO A 147 25.16 -11.74 16.84
C PRO A 147 25.89 -10.54 16.23
N VAL A 148 25.22 -9.40 16.20
CA VAL A 148 25.78 -8.11 15.78
C VAL A 148 26.81 -7.64 16.81
N GLU A 149 26.49 -7.79 18.09
CA GLU A 149 27.34 -7.36 19.19
C GLU A 149 27.18 -8.28 20.40
N GLU A 150 28.31 -8.58 21.05
CA GLU A 150 28.37 -9.30 22.31
C GLU A 150 29.24 -8.51 23.30
N LEU A 151 28.64 -8.00 24.36
CA LEU A 151 29.32 -7.20 25.38
C LEU A 151 29.22 -7.89 26.73
N VAL A 152 30.36 -8.01 27.41
CA VAL A 152 30.45 -8.54 28.77
C VAL A 152 31.20 -7.54 29.65
N GLU A 153 30.52 -7.04 30.67
CA GLU A 153 31.07 -6.14 31.68
C GLU A 153 31.06 -6.85 33.04
N VAL A 154 32.22 -6.87 33.70
CA VAL A 154 32.38 -7.50 35.00
C VAL A 154 33.10 -6.55 35.93
N SER A 155 32.62 -6.42 37.17
CA SER A 155 33.22 -5.58 38.21
C SER A 155 33.55 -6.37 39.47
N GLY A 156 34.40 -5.80 40.33
CA GLY A 156 34.79 -6.36 41.62
C GLY A 156 35.73 -7.56 41.51
N SER A 157 35.45 -8.62 42.27
CA SER A 157 36.29 -9.82 42.38
C SER A 157 35.96 -10.93 41.36
N ARG A 158 35.05 -10.65 40.42
CA ARG A 158 34.59 -11.64 39.44
C ARG A 158 35.57 -11.77 38.28
N MET A 159 35.88 -13.02 37.92
CA MET A 159 36.72 -13.31 36.76
C MET A 159 35.91 -13.22 35.46
N ARG A 160 36.38 -12.40 34.52
CA ARG A 160 35.75 -12.21 33.20
C ARG A 160 35.64 -13.50 32.39
N SER A 161 36.62 -14.40 32.50
CA SER A 161 36.65 -15.66 31.75
C SER A 161 35.55 -16.64 32.15
N VAL A 162 35.34 -16.86 33.45
CA VAL A 162 34.35 -17.83 33.96
C VAL A 162 32.95 -17.24 33.97
N ALA A 163 32.80 -15.99 34.42
CA ALA A 163 31.50 -15.35 34.47
C ALA A 163 31.02 -14.93 33.07
N GLY A 164 31.93 -14.53 32.19
CA GLY A 164 31.58 -13.97 30.88
C GLY A 164 30.83 -14.96 30.01
N GLU A 165 31.39 -16.14 29.76
CA GLU A 165 30.73 -17.17 28.94
C GLU A 165 29.38 -17.61 29.49
N PHE A 166 29.28 -17.75 30.82
CA PHE A 166 28.02 -18.12 31.46
C PHE A 166 26.93 -17.07 31.24
N TYR A 167 27.20 -15.80 31.56
CA TYR A 167 26.21 -14.73 31.39
C TYR A 167 25.94 -14.41 29.92
N LEU A 168 26.92 -14.59 29.05
CA LEU A 168 26.74 -14.47 27.60
C LEU A 168 25.82 -15.56 27.05
N GLY A 169 25.98 -16.81 27.50
CA GLY A 169 25.05 -17.90 27.19
C GLY A 169 23.62 -17.61 27.66
N LEU A 170 23.46 -17.04 28.86
CA LEU A 170 22.15 -16.58 29.35
C LEU A 170 21.59 -15.45 28.49
N ALA A 171 22.40 -14.47 28.12
CA ALA A 171 21.99 -13.36 27.27
C ALA A 171 21.55 -13.85 25.88
N ARG A 172 22.30 -14.77 25.25
CA ARG A 172 21.93 -15.42 23.98
C ARG A 172 20.56 -16.11 24.07
N LYS A 173 20.29 -16.82 25.16
CA LYS A 173 18.95 -17.41 25.38
C LYS A 173 17.87 -16.34 25.55
N ALA A 174 18.17 -15.28 26.30
CA ALA A 174 17.24 -14.19 26.56
C ALA A 174 16.87 -13.40 25.29
N VAL A 175 17.75 -13.33 24.28
CA VAL A 175 17.45 -12.72 22.96
C VAL A 175 16.19 -13.31 22.35
N TYR A 176 16.02 -14.64 22.37
CA TYR A 176 14.83 -15.29 21.78
C TYR A 176 13.54 -14.93 22.51
N GLU A 177 13.59 -14.85 23.84
CA GLU A 177 12.43 -14.44 24.64
C GLU A 177 12.11 -12.97 24.43
N GLN A 178 13.15 -12.13 24.35
CA GLN A 178 13.01 -10.69 24.11
C GLN A 178 12.41 -10.44 22.73
N ALA A 179 12.90 -11.10 21.68
CA ALA A 179 12.38 -11.01 20.32
C ALA A 179 10.89 -11.36 20.23
N ARG A 180 10.44 -12.38 20.97
CA ARG A 180 9.02 -12.75 21.01
C ARG A 180 8.16 -11.70 21.70
N LYS A 181 8.70 -10.99 22.69
CA LYS A 181 7.97 -9.97 23.46
C LYS A 181 8.03 -8.58 22.82
N SER A 182 9.07 -8.29 22.03
CA SER A 182 9.19 -7.00 21.36
C SER A 182 8.11 -6.82 20.30
N SER A 183 7.57 -5.62 20.26
CA SER A 183 6.73 -5.11 19.17
C SER A 183 7.57 -4.23 18.26
N LEU A 184 7.18 -4.16 16.99
CA LEU A 184 7.73 -3.16 16.09
C LEU A 184 7.31 -1.74 16.53
N PRO A 185 8.12 -0.72 16.21
CA PRO A 185 7.69 0.67 16.27
C PRO A 185 6.42 0.90 15.44
N GLN A 186 5.60 1.87 15.85
CA GLN A 186 4.35 2.21 15.16
C GLN A 186 4.57 2.54 13.67
N GLU A 187 5.64 3.28 13.35
CA GLU A 187 6.00 3.64 11.98
C GLU A 187 6.26 2.43 11.08
N ASP A 188 6.87 1.37 11.64
CA ASP A 188 7.14 0.15 10.90
C ASP A 188 5.86 -0.68 10.74
N LEU A 189 4.95 -0.66 11.73
CA LEU A 189 3.63 -1.28 11.61
C LEU A 189 2.80 -0.61 10.50
N GLU A 190 2.78 0.72 10.45
CA GLU A 190 2.12 1.47 9.37
C GLU A 190 2.73 1.16 8.00
N ARG A 191 4.07 0.97 7.95
CA ARG A 191 4.75 0.52 6.73
C ARG A 191 4.31 -0.88 6.31
N VAL A 192 4.22 -1.83 7.26
CA VAL A 192 3.72 -3.19 7.00
C VAL A 192 2.30 -3.14 6.45
N GLU A 193 1.42 -2.35 7.05
CA GLU A 193 0.05 -2.16 6.59
C GLU A 193 0.00 -1.56 5.18
N ARG A 194 0.81 -0.55 4.89
CA ARG A 194 0.85 0.04 3.56
C ARG A 194 1.34 -0.95 2.50
N ILE A 195 2.46 -1.63 2.75
CA ILE A 195 3.03 -2.61 1.80
C ILE A 195 2.05 -3.77 1.59
N THR A 196 1.41 -4.26 2.65
CA THR A 196 0.44 -5.36 2.54
C THR A 196 -0.75 -4.93 1.69
N ARG A 197 -1.26 -3.71 1.87
CA ARG A 197 -2.33 -3.14 1.05
C ARG A 197 -1.92 -3.10 -0.42
N GLU A 198 -0.76 -2.51 -0.72
CA GLU A 198 -0.21 -2.39 -2.08
C GLU A 198 -0.06 -3.78 -2.73
N GLN A 199 0.46 -4.77 -2.01
CA GLN A 199 0.61 -6.15 -2.50
C GLN A 199 -0.73 -6.81 -2.82
N VAL A 200 -1.75 -6.64 -1.96
CA VAL A 200 -3.08 -7.20 -2.21
C VAL A 200 -3.76 -6.50 -3.39
N GLU A 201 -3.64 -5.18 -3.50
CA GLU A 201 -4.17 -4.43 -4.64
C GLU A 201 -3.55 -4.90 -5.96
N ASP A 202 -2.22 -4.97 -6.03
CA ASP A 202 -1.51 -5.41 -7.23
C ASP A 202 -1.85 -6.85 -7.61
N LEU A 203 -1.98 -7.72 -6.60
CA LEU A 203 -2.36 -9.11 -6.78
C LEU A 203 -3.76 -9.21 -7.38
N VAL A 204 -4.73 -8.48 -6.86
CA VAL A 204 -6.09 -8.50 -7.39
C VAL A 204 -6.13 -7.88 -8.78
N ARG A 205 -5.43 -6.77 -9.05
CA ARG A 205 -5.32 -6.17 -10.39
C ARG A 205 -4.83 -7.18 -11.43
N ARG A 206 -3.88 -8.05 -11.10
CA ARG A 206 -3.43 -9.12 -12.02
C ARG A 206 -4.55 -10.10 -12.40
N PHE A 207 -5.57 -10.26 -11.57
CA PHE A 207 -6.71 -11.14 -11.84
C PHE A 207 -7.90 -10.42 -12.46
N VAL A 208 -8.18 -9.17 -12.09
CA VAL A 208 -9.33 -8.44 -12.66
C VAL A 208 -8.99 -7.67 -13.93
N GLY A 209 -7.71 -7.36 -14.15
CA GLY A 209 -7.20 -6.54 -15.25
C GLY A 209 -6.33 -5.39 -14.74
N PRO A 210 -5.24 -5.02 -15.43
CA PRO A 210 -4.29 -4.01 -14.96
C PRO A 210 -4.91 -2.60 -14.82
N GLU A 211 -5.93 -2.30 -15.63
CA GLU A 211 -6.65 -1.02 -15.61
C GLU A 211 -7.79 -0.97 -14.58
N ALA A 212 -8.06 -2.09 -13.90
CA ALA A 212 -9.12 -2.13 -12.91
C ALA A 212 -8.72 -1.32 -11.67
N GLN A 213 -9.61 -0.43 -11.24
CA GLN A 213 -9.43 0.29 -9.99
C GLN A 213 -9.75 -0.64 -8.81
N VAL A 214 -8.74 -0.93 -8.00
CA VAL A 214 -8.83 -1.77 -6.80
C VAL A 214 -8.45 -0.91 -5.60
N SER A 215 -9.29 -0.91 -4.57
CA SER A 215 -9.06 -0.23 -3.29
C SER A 215 -9.16 -1.25 -2.16
N VAL A 216 -8.08 -1.40 -1.40
CA VAL A 216 -8.03 -2.31 -0.26
C VAL A 216 -8.17 -1.51 1.04
N LYS A 217 -9.16 -1.87 1.85
CA LYS A 217 -9.44 -1.30 3.17
C LYS A 217 -9.21 -2.37 4.24
N TYR A 218 -8.78 -1.95 5.42
CA TYR A 218 -8.74 -2.85 6.56
C TYR A 218 -10.12 -2.94 7.21
N GLN A 219 -10.52 -4.13 7.61
CA GLN A 219 -11.71 -4.32 8.42
C GLN A 219 -11.51 -3.57 9.73
N ASN A 220 -12.49 -2.77 10.14
CA ASN A 220 -12.50 -2.09 11.45
C ASN A 220 -12.67 -3.14 12.56
N GLY A 221 -11.62 -3.92 12.80
CA GLY A 221 -11.51 -4.77 13.97
C GLY A 221 -11.14 -3.90 15.16
N ILE A 222 -11.81 -4.12 16.29
CA ILE A 222 -11.31 -3.61 17.57
C ILE A 222 -9.93 -4.25 17.76
N VAL A 223 -8.86 -3.45 17.59
CA VAL A 223 -7.50 -3.86 17.91
C VAL A 223 -7.51 -4.19 19.41
N ARG A 224 -7.47 -5.48 19.74
CA ARG A 224 -7.42 -5.99 21.11
C ARG A 224 -5.99 -6.17 21.56
#